data_AF-A0A7L6B3T5-F1
#
_entry.id   AF-A0A7L6B3T5-F1
#
_cell.length_a   1.000
_cell.length_b   1.000
_cell.length_c   1.000
_cell.angle_alpha   90.00
_cell.angle_beta   90.00
_cell.angle_gamma   90.00
#
_symmetry.space_group_name_H-M   'P 1'
#
loop_
_entity.id
_entity.type
_entity.pdbx_description
1 polymer ?
#
loop_
_entity_poly.entity_id
_entity_poly.type
_entity_poly.pdbx_seq_one_letter_code
_entity_poly.pdbx_strand_id
1 'polypeptide(L)'
;MSTDLTTDLADLVEAASDGDITRDDALDAEAPLVALGLTSLGQLRLIQAVERAYGVRLDLDDDPVYLDGVGPLATYLRARGVPG
;
A
#
# COMPACT_ATOMS: atom_id res chain seq x y z
N MET A 1 -20.18 -0.33 -6.72
CA MET A 1 -18.96 0.30 -7.26
C MET A 1 -17.84 -0.65 -6.89
N SER A 2 -17.33 -1.44 -7.83
CA SER A 2 -16.10 -2.20 -7.59
C SER A 2 -14.97 -1.17 -7.62
N THR A 3 -14.49 -0.77 -6.46
CA THR A 3 -13.30 0.06 -6.36
C THR A 3 -12.13 -0.81 -6.82
N ASP A 4 -11.40 -0.37 -7.84
CA ASP A 4 -10.15 -1.02 -8.23
C ASP A 4 -9.22 -1.12 -7.02
N LEU A 5 -8.71 -2.31 -6.71
CA LEU A 5 -7.80 -2.58 -5.58
C LEU A 5 -6.71 -1.51 -5.39
N THR A 6 -6.17 -0.96 -6.48
CA THR A 6 -5.18 0.12 -6.47
C THR A 6 -5.71 1.39 -5.79
N THR A 7 -6.95 1.74 -6.07
CA THR A 7 -7.62 2.90 -5.48
C THR A 7 -7.79 2.75 -3.96
N ASP A 8 -8.25 1.57 -3.52
CA ASP A 8 -8.42 1.29 -2.09
C ASP A 8 -7.07 1.31 -1.35
N LEU A 9 -6.02 0.78 -1.99
CA LEU A 9 -4.67 0.82 -1.42
C LEU A 9 -4.12 2.23 -1.31
N ALA A 10 -4.42 3.12 -2.26
CA ALA A 10 -4.03 4.52 -2.16
C ALA A 10 -4.70 5.22 -0.97
N ASP A 11 -5.97 4.92 -0.69
CA ASP A 11 -6.66 5.41 0.52
C ASP A 11 -5.99 4.88 1.81
N LEU A 12 -5.54 3.62 1.80
CA LEU A 12 -4.79 3.05 2.93
C LEU A 12 -3.41 3.69 3.11
N VAL A 13 -2.73 4.07 2.02
CA VAL A 13 -1.46 4.81 2.07
C VAL A 13 -1.66 6.18 2.71
N GLU A 14 -2.68 6.91 2.28
CA GLU A 14 -3.02 8.22 2.85
C GLU A 14 -3.28 8.12 4.36
N ALA A 15 -4.13 7.18 4.77
CA ALA A 15 -4.40 6.95 6.19
C ALA A 15 -3.15 6.50 6.98
N ALA A 16 -2.29 5.67 6.40
CA ALA A 16 -1.08 5.19 7.09
C ALA A 16 -0.01 6.28 7.24
N SER A 17 0.01 7.24 6.31
CA SER A 17 0.90 8.40 6.28
C SER A 17 0.38 9.59 7.10
N ASP A 18 -0.75 9.46 7.80
CA ASP A 18 -1.44 10.58 8.46
C ASP A 18 -1.78 11.74 7.50
N GLY A 19 -1.93 11.46 6.20
CA GLY A 19 -2.19 12.43 5.14
C GLY A 19 -0.95 13.07 4.51
N ASP A 20 0.27 12.66 4.89
CA ASP A 20 1.51 13.17 4.28
C ASP A 20 1.65 12.75 2.81
N ILE A 21 1.10 11.58 2.44
CA ILE A 21 1.01 11.10 1.06
C ILE A 21 -0.46 11.07 0.70
N THR A 22 -0.91 11.92 -0.20
CA THR A 22 -2.32 11.90 -0.62
C THR A 22 -2.62 10.68 -1.47
N ARG A 23 -3.89 10.27 -1.53
CA ARG A 23 -4.34 9.22 -2.46
C ARG A 23 -3.88 9.47 -3.90
N ASP A 24 -4.00 10.70 -4.40
CA ASP A 24 -3.61 11.03 -5.77
C ASP A 24 -2.09 10.91 -5.95
N ASP A 25 -1.29 11.42 -5.00
CA ASP A 25 0.17 11.27 -5.03
C ASP A 25 0.60 9.79 -4.99
N ALA A 26 -0.11 8.96 -4.23
CA ALA A 26 0.15 7.53 -4.15
C ALA A 26 -0.22 6.79 -5.44
N LEU A 27 -1.23 7.25 -6.18
CA LEU A 27 -1.64 6.69 -7.47
C LEU A 27 -0.72 7.10 -8.61
N ASP A 28 -0.27 8.36 -8.61
CA ASP A 28 0.63 8.93 -9.61
C ASP A 28 2.12 8.68 -9.30
N ALA A 29 2.41 8.00 -8.18
CA ALA A 29 3.75 7.69 -7.74
C ALA A 29 4.53 6.84 -8.76
N GLU A 30 5.54 7.43 -9.40
CA GLU A 30 6.56 6.69 -10.16
C GLU A 30 7.75 6.26 -9.27
N ALA A 31 7.79 6.75 -8.03
CA ALA A 31 8.85 6.50 -7.07
C ALA A 31 8.33 5.68 -5.87
N PRO A 32 9.22 4.98 -5.14
CA PRO A 32 8.86 4.24 -3.93
C PRO A 32 8.11 5.09 -2.91
N LEU A 33 7.16 4.50 -2.16
CA LEU A 33 6.41 5.23 -1.13
C LEU A 33 7.34 5.87 -0.09
N VAL A 34 8.48 5.22 0.19
CA VAL A 34 9.52 5.76 1.07
C VAL A 34 10.15 7.05 0.54
N ALA A 35 10.24 7.21 -0.78
CA ALA A 35 10.71 8.42 -1.44
C ALA A 35 9.67 9.55 -1.38
N LEU A 36 8.38 9.20 -1.30
CA LEU A 36 7.28 10.15 -1.04
C LEU A 36 7.17 10.57 0.43
N GLY A 37 8.02 10.05 1.31
CA GLY A 37 8.04 10.40 2.73
C GLY A 37 7.41 9.36 3.65
N LEU A 38 7.07 8.17 3.15
CA LEU A 38 6.54 7.09 3.99
C LEU A 38 7.60 6.63 5.00
N THR A 39 7.41 7.05 6.25
CA THR A 39 8.29 6.71 7.37
C THR A 39 8.23 5.21 7.70
N SER A 40 9.22 4.70 8.43
CA SER A 40 9.19 3.30 8.92
C SER A 40 7.93 2.99 9.74
N LEU A 41 7.42 3.98 10.49
CA LEU A 41 6.15 3.83 11.21
C LEU A 41 4.95 3.80 10.26
N GLY A 42 4.96 4.66 9.22
CA GLY A 42 3.95 4.65 8.16
C GLY A 42 3.91 3.31 7.42
N GLN A 43 5.07 2.70 7.14
CA GLN A 43 5.14 1.36 6.55
C GLN A 43 4.49 0.30 7.44
N LEU A 44 4.81 0.29 8.75
CA LEU A 44 4.19 -0.64 9.70
C LEU A 44 2.68 -0.44 9.78
N ARG A 45 2.20 0.81 9.78
CA ARG A 45 0.77 1.13 9.79
C ARG A 45 0.08 0.69 8.51
N LEU A 46 0.68 0.94 7.35
CA LEU A 46 0.18 0.51 6.05
C LEU A 46 0.04 -1.01 6.01
N ILE A 47 1.07 -1.73 6.45
CA ILE A 47 1.04 -3.18 6.51
C ILE A 47 -0.11 -3.65 7.38
N GLN A 48 -0.20 -3.16 8.62
CA GLN A 48 -1.30 -3.53 9.52
C GLN A 48 -2.68 -3.20 8.94
N ALA A 49 -2.80 -2.08 8.22
CA ALA A 49 -4.06 -1.68 7.58
C ALA A 49 -4.44 -2.64 6.44
N VAL A 50 -3.50 -3.00 5.57
CA VAL A 50 -3.69 -3.95 4.48
C VAL A 50 -4.00 -5.35 5.00
N GLU A 51 -3.25 -5.83 6.01
CA GLU A 51 -3.49 -7.13 6.64
C GLU A 51 -4.89 -7.22 7.25
N ARG A 52 -5.35 -6.14 7.92
CA ARG A 52 -6.70 -6.07 8.50
C ARG A 52 -7.78 -5.96 7.43
N ALA A 53 -7.55 -5.19 6.37
CA ALA A 53 -8.52 -4.96 5.31
C ALA A 53 -8.76 -6.22 4.46
N TYR A 54 -7.69 -6.94 4.13
CA TYR A 54 -7.75 -8.06 3.17
C TYR A 54 -7.51 -9.43 3.80
N GLY A 55 -7.23 -9.51 5.12
CA GLY A 55 -6.99 -10.76 5.82
C GLY A 55 -5.70 -11.47 5.38
N VAL A 56 -4.76 -10.73 4.79
CA VAL A 56 -3.45 -11.24 4.36
C VAL A 56 -2.41 -11.05 5.45
N ARG A 57 -1.25 -11.70 5.31
CA ARG A 57 -0.04 -11.38 6.07
C ARG A 57 1.02 -10.88 5.11
N LEU A 58 1.61 -9.71 5.39
CA LEU A 58 2.74 -9.17 4.63
C LEU A 58 4.01 -9.45 5.41
N ASP A 59 5.02 -10.00 4.74
CA ASP A 59 6.27 -10.35 5.41
C ASP A 59 7.29 -9.24 5.22
N LEU A 60 7.78 -8.69 6.32
CA LEU A 60 8.78 -7.61 6.36
C LEU A 60 10.21 -8.11 6.26
N ASP A 61 10.41 -9.43 6.40
CA ASP A 61 11.73 -10.06 6.32
C ASP A 61 12.24 -10.18 4.88
N ASP A 62 11.36 -10.10 3.88
CA ASP A 62 11.72 -10.01 2.47
C ASP A 62 11.88 -8.54 2.03
N ASP A 63 12.74 -8.29 1.05
CA ASP A 63 12.92 -6.96 0.44
C ASP A 63 11.54 -6.47 -0.04
N PRO A 64 10.98 -5.39 0.53
CA PRO A 64 9.58 -5.05 0.36
C PRO A 64 9.40 -4.29 -0.96
N VAL A 65 9.72 -4.93 -2.08
CA VAL A 65 9.49 -4.46 -3.46
C VAL A 65 8.00 -4.14 -3.67
N TYR A 66 7.11 -4.76 -2.90
CA TYR A 66 5.69 -4.43 -2.91
C TYR A 66 5.36 -3.05 -2.30
N LEU A 67 6.29 -2.40 -1.59
CA LEU A 67 6.17 -1.02 -1.08
C LEU A 67 6.76 0.03 -2.03
N ASP A 68 7.25 -0.38 -3.21
CA ASP A 68 7.69 0.54 -4.26
C ASP A 68 6.54 1.37 -4.86
N GLY A 69 5.30 1.05 -4.51
CA GLY A 69 4.14 1.84 -4.89
C GLY A 69 2.85 1.06 -4.71
N VAL A 70 1.74 1.73 -4.99
CA VAL A 70 0.39 1.15 -4.91
C VAL A 70 0.19 0.05 -5.96
N GLY A 71 0.78 0.19 -7.15
CA GLY A 71 0.72 -0.81 -8.23
C GLY A 71 1.40 -2.14 -7.87
N PRO A 72 2.67 -2.14 -7.44
CA PRO A 72 3.35 -3.32 -6.91
C PRO A 72 2.59 -3.98 -5.76
N LEU A 73 2.07 -3.18 -4.82
CA LEU A 73 1.26 -3.68 -3.69
C LEU A 73 -0.01 -4.39 -4.18
N ALA A 74 -0.75 -3.78 -5.10
CA ALA A 74 -1.95 -4.38 -5.69
C ALA A 74 -1.63 -5.70 -6.40
N THR A 75 -0.52 -5.74 -7.13
CA THR A 75 -0.04 -6.95 -7.82
C THR A 75 0.31 -8.06 -6.84
N TYR A 76 1.00 -7.71 -5.75
CA TYR A 76 1.36 -8.62 -4.67
C TYR A 76 0.12 -9.21 -3.99
N LEU A 77 -0.90 -8.39 -3.72
CA LEU A 77 -2.15 -8.84 -3.11
C LEU A 77 -2.96 -9.74 -4.04
N ARG A 78 -3.04 -9.42 -5.33
CA ARG A 78 -3.71 -10.28 -6.32
C ARG A 78 -3.05 -11.65 -6.42
N ALA A 79 -1.72 -11.71 -6.36
CA ALA A 79 -0.98 -12.99 -6.36
C ALA A 79 -1.32 -13.87 -5.13
N ARG A 80 -1.81 -13.28 -4.03
CA ARG A 80 -2.24 -13.98 -2.81
C ARG A 80 -3.74 -14.27 -2.79
N GLY A 81 -4.46 -13.97 -3.89
CA GLY A 81 -5.88 -14.28 -4.04
C GLY A 81 -6.84 -13.22 -3.51
N VAL A 82 -6.37 -11.99 -3.25
CA VAL A 82 -7.25 -10.86 -2.90
C VAL A 82 -8.03 -10.44 -4.16
N PRO A 83 -9.38 -10.55 -4.16
CA PRO A 83 -10.20 -10.06 -5.27
C PRO A 83 -10.20 -8.53 -5.29
N GLY A 84 -10.02 -7.96 -6.48
CA GLY A 84 -10.20 -6.52 -6.74
C GLY A 84 -11.58 -6.20 -7.31
#